data_AF-G7YI45-F1
#
_entry.id   AF-G7YI45-F1
#
_cell.length_a   1.000
_cell.length_b   1.000
_cell.length_c   1.000
_cell.angle_alpha   90.00
_cell.angle_beta   90.00
_cell.angle_gamma   90.00
#
_symmetry.space_group_name_H-M   'P 1'
#
loop_
_entity.id
_entity.type
_entity.pdbx_description
1 polymer ?
#
loop_
_entity_poly.entity_id
_entity_poly.type
_entity_poly.pdbx_seq_one_letter_code
_entity_poly.pdbx_strand_id
1 'polypeptide(L)'
;MKALLILTAVFTLLTTVLSVVQENCVPLGGNCTKTVFSRCCGDAVCDLRGPFNGICVACYELEHGCLSDDECCSKRCHWFQCKPKE
;
A
#
# COMPACT_ATOMS: atom_id res chain seq x y z
N MET A 1 0.48 -21.97 -39.23
CA MET A 1 0.01 -22.65 -38.00
C MET A 1 1.00 -22.51 -36.83
N LYS A 2 2.30 -22.80 -37.00
CA LYS A 2 3.31 -22.70 -35.92
C LYS A 2 3.46 -21.30 -35.31
N ALA A 3 3.47 -20.24 -36.13
CA ALA A 3 3.57 -18.85 -35.65
C ALA A 3 2.37 -18.41 -34.79
N LEU A 4 1.17 -18.92 -35.08
CA LEU A 4 -0.04 -18.62 -34.31
C LEU A 4 0.03 -19.23 -32.91
N LEU A 5 0.56 -20.45 -32.79
CA LEU A 5 0.77 -21.13 -31.50
C LEU A 5 1.81 -20.41 -30.62
N ILE A 6 2.86 -19.88 -31.24
CA ILE A 6 3.90 -19.10 -30.53
C ILE A 6 3.31 -17.78 -30.03
N LEU A 7 2.54 -17.07 -30.86
CA LEU A 7 1.86 -15.84 -30.47
C LEU A 7 0.88 -16.04 -29.31
N THR A 8 0.06 -17.12 -29.34
CA THR A 8 -0.83 -17.43 -28.23
C THR A 8 -0.09 -17.79 -26.96
N ALA A 9 1.02 -18.54 -27.06
CA ALA A 9 1.85 -18.88 -25.90
C ALA A 9 2.49 -17.64 -25.26
N VAL A 10 3.05 -16.75 -26.07
CA VAL A 10 3.64 -15.48 -25.60
C VAL A 10 2.57 -14.60 -24.93
N PHE A 11 1.37 -14.51 -25.50
CA PHE A 11 0.28 -13.74 -24.91
C PHE A 11 -0.15 -14.32 -23.55
N THR A 12 -0.28 -15.64 -23.42
CA THR A 12 -0.58 -16.29 -22.13
C THR A 12 0.54 -16.17 -21.10
N LEU A 13 1.80 -16.14 -21.55
CA LEU A 13 2.95 -15.87 -20.68
C LEU A 13 2.96 -14.41 -20.22
N LEU A 14 2.63 -13.48 -21.11
CA LEU A 14 2.58 -12.07 -20.77
C LEU A 14 1.47 -11.78 -19.74
N THR A 15 0.27 -12.33 -19.94
CA THR A 15 -0.84 -12.11 -18.99
C THR A 15 -0.58 -12.70 -17.60
N THR A 16 0.10 -13.85 -17.50
CA THR A 16 0.47 -14.45 -16.20
C THR A 16 1.58 -13.68 -15.49
N VAL A 17 2.55 -13.12 -16.22
CA VAL A 17 3.58 -12.25 -15.63
C VAL A 17 2.94 -10.95 -15.10
N LEU A 18 2.03 -10.34 -15.84
CA LEU A 18 1.33 -9.14 -15.38
C LEU A 18 0.54 -9.35 -14.08
N SER A 19 -0.09 -10.53 -13.89
CA SER A 19 -0.84 -10.81 -12.67
C SER A 19 0.04 -11.15 -11.45
N VAL A 20 1.27 -11.62 -11.64
CA VAL A 20 2.25 -11.83 -10.55
C VAL A 20 2.89 -10.52 -10.09
N VAL A 21 2.88 -9.49 -10.93
CA VAL A 21 3.29 -8.11 -10.55
C VAL A 21 2.13 -7.36 -9.85
N GLN A 22 1.06 -8.06 -9.46
CA GLN A 22 0.17 -7.57 -8.41
C GLN A 22 0.95 -7.61 -7.10
N GLU A 23 1.52 -6.46 -6.74
CA GLU A 23 2.29 -6.23 -5.53
C GLU A 23 1.67 -6.97 -4.35
N ASN A 24 2.42 -7.90 -3.74
CA ASN A 24 2.04 -8.51 -2.46
C ASN A 24 1.93 -7.36 -1.45
N CYS A 25 0.73 -6.81 -1.31
CA CYS A 25 0.47 -5.76 -0.35
C CYS A 25 0.39 -6.38 1.04
N VAL A 26 0.81 -5.62 2.04
CA VAL A 26 0.81 -6.06 3.41
C VAL A 26 -0.61 -5.91 3.97
N PRO A 27 -1.24 -6.98 4.48
CA PRO A 27 -2.57 -6.89 5.08
C PRO A 27 -2.52 -6.05 6.37
N LEU A 28 -3.69 -5.60 6.84
CA LEU A 28 -3.82 -4.92 8.13
C LEU A 28 -3.18 -5.75 9.25
N GLY A 29 -2.41 -5.09 10.12
CA GLY A 29 -1.62 -5.72 11.18
C GLY A 29 -0.30 -6.36 10.71
N GLY A 30 -0.05 -6.42 9.40
CA GLY A 30 1.21 -6.91 8.84
C GLY A 30 2.34 -5.87 8.94
N ASN A 31 3.59 -6.35 8.87
CA ASN A 31 4.75 -5.49 8.93
C ASN A 31 4.97 -4.76 7.62
N CYS A 32 5.01 -3.44 7.69
CA CYS A 32 5.34 -2.56 6.59
C CYS A 32 6.66 -1.84 6.84
N THR A 33 7.27 -1.43 5.74
CA THR A 33 8.31 -0.41 5.74
C THR A 33 7.73 0.74 4.95
N LYS A 34 7.95 2.00 5.34
CA LYS A 34 7.49 3.19 4.59
C LYS A 34 8.28 3.37 3.27
N THR A 35 8.57 2.27 2.61
CA THR A 35 9.24 2.14 1.32
C THR A 35 8.27 1.48 0.34
N VAL A 36 8.56 1.60 -0.96
CA VAL A 36 7.70 1.09 -2.02
C VAL A 36 7.58 -0.45 -2.01
N PHE A 37 8.51 -1.14 -1.35
CA PHE A 37 8.60 -2.61 -1.35
C PHE A 37 7.61 -3.31 -0.40
N SER A 38 7.02 -2.60 0.57
CA SER A 38 6.13 -3.19 1.57
C SER A 38 4.94 -2.29 1.86
N ARG A 39 4.21 -1.93 0.79
CA ARG A 39 3.01 -1.09 0.89
C ARG A 39 1.84 -1.86 1.50
N CYS A 40 1.04 -1.17 2.30
CA CYS A 40 -0.18 -1.71 2.88
C CYS A 40 -1.26 -1.85 1.80
N CYS A 41 -2.16 -2.81 1.97
CA CYS A 41 -3.26 -3.04 1.03
C CYS A 41 -4.33 -1.95 1.11
N GLY A 42 -4.84 -1.51 -0.05
CA GLY A 42 -5.95 -0.56 -0.13
C GLY A 42 -5.57 0.83 0.40
N ASP A 43 -6.47 1.42 1.19
CA ASP A 43 -6.27 2.74 1.81
C ASP A 43 -5.54 2.67 3.17
N ALA A 44 -5.05 1.49 3.55
CA ALA A 44 -4.31 1.32 4.80
C ALA A 44 -2.99 2.08 4.78
N VAL A 45 -2.59 2.61 5.94
CA VAL A 45 -1.38 3.41 6.12
C VAL A 45 -0.35 2.63 6.91
N CYS A 46 0.93 2.91 6.64
CA CYS A 46 2.04 2.30 7.38
C CYS A 46 2.38 3.16 8.60
N ASP A 47 2.00 2.70 9.79
CA ASP A 47 2.38 3.28 11.08
C ASP A 47 3.81 2.85 11.44
N LEU A 48 4.77 3.75 11.23
CA LEU A 48 6.18 3.51 11.55
C LEU A 48 6.40 3.63 13.06
N ARG A 49 6.77 2.52 13.69
CA ARG A 49 7.18 2.47 15.11
C ARG A 49 8.68 2.64 15.30
N GLY A 50 9.45 2.55 14.22
CA GLY A 50 10.90 2.72 14.22
C GLY A 50 11.47 2.88 12.82
N PRO A 51 12.80 3.03 12.69
CA PRO A 51 13.45 3.14 11.40
C PRO A 51 13.23 1.84 10.59
N PHE A 52 12.57 1.97 9.44
CA PHE A 52 12.23 0.85 8.55
C PHE A 52 11.40 -0.25 9.20
N ASN A 53 10.66 0.04 10.27
CA ASN A 53 9.74 -0.91 10.90
C ASN A 53 8.42 -0.23 11.25
N GLY A 54 7.33 -0.77 10.72
CA GLY A 54 5.99 -0.30 10.98
C GLY A 54 4.95 -1.39 10.80
N ILE A 55 3.71 -1.04 11.09
CA ILE A 55 2.55 -1.93 10.98
C ILE A 55 1.50 -1.26 10.11
N CYS A 56 0.85 -2.04 9.23
CA CYS A 56 -0.28 -1.54 8.47
C CYS A 56 -1.50 -1.35 9.37
N VAL A 57 -1.98 -0.12 9.46
CA VAL A 57 -3.20 0.25 10.20
C VAL A 57 -4.20 0.88 9.23
N ALA A 58 -5.48 0.87 9.59
CA ALA A 58 -6.51 1.41 8.70
C ALA A 58 -6.37 2.93 8.51
N CYS A 59 -6.00 3.64 9.58
CA CYS A 59 -5.79 5.08 9.58
C CYS A 59 -4.96 5.47 10.82
N TYR A 60 -4.37 6.66 10.77
CA TYR A 60 -3.60 7.26 11.85
C TYR A 60 -4.52 7.86 12.93
N GLU A 61 -4.18 7.58 14.18
CA GLU A 61 -4.84 8.15 15.36
C GLU A 61 -4.50 9.64 15.53
N LEU A 62 -5.15 10.30 16.49
CA LEU A 62 -4.88 11.71 16.80
C LEU A 62 -3.41 11.92 17.17
N GLU A 63 -2.89 13.11 16.84
CA GLU A 63 -1.50 13.53 17.07
C GLU A 63 -0.44 12.73 16.31
N HIS A 64 -0.84 11.70 15.57
CA HIS A 64 0.06 10.93 14.73
C HIS A 64 0.47 11.70 13.48
N GLY A 65 1.67 11.43 12.99
CA GLY A 65 2.23 12.10 11.83
C GLY A 65 1.48 11.76 10.54
N CYS A 66 1.05 12.77 9.79
CA CYS A 66 0.32 12.59 8.54
C CYS A 66 0.85 13.50 7.43
N LEU A 67 0.61 13.12 6.19
CA LEU A 67 0.88 13.91 4.99
C LEU A 67 -0.41 14.26 4.24
N SER A 68 -1.45 13.45 4.38
CA SER A 68 -2.76 13.67 3.76
C SER A 68 -3.88 13.49 4.78
N ASP A 69 -4.97 14.24 4.61
CA ASP A 69 -6.17 14.15 5.46
C ASP A 69 -6.74 12.73 5.49
N ASP A 70 -6.70 12.03 4.36
CA ASP A 70 -7.26 10.68 4.23
C ASP A 70 -6.56 9.61 5.06
N GLU A 71 -5.29 9.86 5.43
CA GLU A 71 -4.51 8.98 6.28
C GLU A 71 -5.01 9.01 7.73
N CYS A 72 -5.61 10.12 8.17
CA CYS A 72 -6.10 10.29 9.53
C CYS A 72 -7.52 9.74 9.69
N CYS A 73 -7.78 9.04 10.80
CA CYS A 73 -9.13 8.58 11.12
C CYS A 73 -10.13 9.73 11.28
N SER A 74 -9.64 10.92 11.69
CA SER A 74 -10.41 12.16 11.78
C SER A 74 -10.66 12.85 10.43
N LYS A 75 -10.05 12.36 9.35
CA LYS A 75 -10.01 13.01 8.03
C LYS A 75 -9.50 14.45 8.08
N ARG A 76 -8.53 14.72 8.99
CA ARG A 76 -7.92 16.04 9.16
C ARG A 76 -6.44 15.93 9.52
N CYS A 77 -5.59 16.24 8.56
CA CYS A 77 -4.15 16.38 8.70
C CYS A 77 -3.76 17.86 8.74
N HIS A 78 -3.40 18.36 9.92
CA HIS A 78 -3.06 19.77 10.12
C HIS A 78 -1.73 19.90 10.85
N TRP A 79 -0.80 20.69 10.31
CA TRP A 79 0.59 20.78 10.78
C TRP A 79 1.30 19.42 10.87
N PHE A 80 1.16 18.58 9.82
CA PHE A 80 1.74 17.23 9.75
C PHE A 80 1.28 16.30 10.88
N GLN A 81 0.15 16.60 11.53
CA GLN A 81 -0.42 15.78 12.59
C GLN A 81 -1.93 15.61 12.40
N CYS A 82 -2.43 14.43 12.72
CA CYS A 82 -3.86 14.18 12.75
C CYS A 82 -4.51 15.00 13.87
N LYS A 83 -5.51 15.81 13.54
CA LYS A 83 -6.25 16.64 14.50
C LYS A 83 -7.72 16.22 14.55
N PRO A 84 -8.43 16.47 15.66
CA PRO A 84 -9.85 16.21 15.72
C PRO A 84 -10.59 17.01 14.64
N LYS A 85 -11.67 16.43 14.13
CA LYS A 85 -12.58 17.12 13.22
C LYS A 85 -13.32 18.18 14.03
N GLU A 86 -13.34 19.41 13.52
CA GLU A 86 -14.06 20.55 14.11
C GLU A 86 -15.58 20.33 14.09
#